data_AF-A0A972E9J9-F1
#
_entry.id   AF-A0A972E9J9-F1
#
_cell.length_a   1.000
_cell.length_b   1.000
_cell.length_c   1.000
_cell.angle_alpha   90.00
_cell.angle_beta   90.00
_cell.angle_gamma   90.00
#
_symmetry.space_group_name_H-M   'P 1'
#
loop_
_entity.id
_entity.type
_entity.pdbx_description
1 polymer ?
#
loop_
_entity_poly.entity_id
_entity_poly.type
_entity_poly.pdbx_seq_one_letter_code
_entity_poly.pdbx_strand_id
1 'polypeptide(L)'
;MKKLMIIAAAAALFCATPAQAQGILGRIAGAAGKAVGNAVGNAVGKTVNDKVKDAVDKNTPDELKELGSMAENLNTGVTGEQAFPPRRYSTFGWDGVVTPSSAQYPVPLMNEFPAVPAAADLVNPVEEKQIAYYQAIKRVTLRAEELNEASTCDDEATLAWREKTNGMLKDLFGLSDEDLVLLEKEERTEAEDQYLSEKIAKGLLGPDADLEKLASEAEDYQGMTTNEMIADTYSKTELAVFAVYDAHGAELKKYTGFSAQDYKDAYHLNMKDEKAGAARNKEMEAARKAFVKGKDANFQKEANAFQSSITKELTKAALGGSGTGMVAGGVLNTLSKAQPLMDMEKKLVKYYQDIMAAIPKSQPAVDAAFSAAERQKVLDLKKRIYSTEDHKVYNPLYLEALELIMSYRERAAKVWVADVQKRFDEQKNAVANVTKINRQAIEDELLPECALYRFPLNMVIDAGDILAEAYSEFPSDYPKMYLEEVQREIVLSDGRIPWWPEWTVFGDRYFDDLLAGKYIFCSDKNGKVYQFNNGAWTELGNSRVKELEGMKKTAAPASQSWTSQDGKRKVVYNAEGGFFQLPEGDLAYPDAWKVEGNKIQWIHVATEDTGNGNFKYQLVLCTYKL
;
A
#
# COMPACT_ATOMS: atom_id res chain seq x y z
N MET A 1 11.39 -20.49 -6.77
CA MET A 1 10.12 -20.28 -7.51
C MET A 1 10.29 -19.23 -8.59
N LYS A 2 10.60 -17.99 -8.18
CA LYS A 2 11.08 -16.86 -8.98
C LYS A 2 12.45 -17.16 -9.63
N LYS A 3 12.60 -17.13 -10.96
CA LYS A 3 13.71 -17.66 -11.82
C LYS A 3 13.82 -19.19 -12.00
N LEU A 4 13.10 -20.03 -11.28
CA LEU A 4 13.78 -21.14 -10.60
C LEU A 4 13.34 -22.59 -10.90
N MET A 5 12.51 -22.88 -11.91
CA MET A 5 12.45 -24.25 -12.46
C MET A 5 13.16 -24.34 -13.82
N ILE A 6 13.01 -23.30 -14.65
CA ILE A 6 13.50 -23.25 -16.02
C ILE A 6 15.01 -22.95 -16.10
N ILE A 7 15.56 -22.21 -15.13
CA ILE A 7 17.01 -22.00 -14.97
C ILE A 7 17.66 -23.14 -14.14
N ALA A 8 16.90 -23.96 -13.40
CA ALA A 8 17.46 -25.03 -12.57
C ALA A 8 17.90 -26.26 -13.37
N ALA A 9 17.26 -26.55 -14.51
CA ALA A 9 17.76 -27.57 -15.44
C ALA A 9 18.99 -27.09 -16.24
N ALA A 10 19.08 -25.78 -16.53
CA ALA A 10 20.25 -25.19 -17.20
C ALA A 10 21.44 -24.92 -16.23
N ALA A 11 21.19 -24.81 -14.91
CA ALA A 11 22.22 -24.54 -13.90
C ALA A 11 22.74 -25.80 -13.16
N ALA A 12 22.14 -26.98 -13.35
CA ALA A 12 22.73 -28.25 -12.89
C ALA A 12 24.02 -28.62 -13.65
N LEU A 13 24.31 -27.90 -14.73
CA LEU A 13 25.60 -27.90 -15.42
C LEU A 13 26.65 -27.00 -14.77
N PHE A 14 26.38 -26.25 -13.67
CA PHE A 14 27.39 -25.38 -13.05
C PHE A 14 27.43 -25.17 -11.51
N CYS A 15 26.66 -25.83 -10.63
CA CYS A 15 26.95 -25.77 -9.17
C CYS A 15 26.39 -26.95 -8.32
N ALA A 16 27.13 -27.28 -7.26
CA ALA A 16 27.04 -28.47 -6.41
C ALA A 16 25.98 -28.42 -5.28
N THR A 17 25.12 -29.46 -5.16
CA THR A 17 24.81 -30.26 -3.94
C THR A 17 23.44 -31.01 -3.99
N PRO A 18 23.25 -32.10 -3.20
CA PRO A 18 22.24 -33.16 -3.43
C PRO A 18 20.78 -32.95 -2.98
N ALA A 19 20.42 -31.85 -2.30
CA ALA A 19 19.14 -31.74 -1.59
C ALA A 19 17.94 -31.26 -2.44
N GLN A 20 18.09 -31.05 -3.75
CA GLN A 20 17.08 -30.33 -4.56
C GLN A 20 16.41 -31.11 -5.71
N ALA A 21 16.89 -32.29 -6.13
CA ALA A 21 16.30 -32.99 -7.30
C ALA A 21 15.29 -34.12 -6.98
N GLN A 22 15.04 -34.41 -5.71
CA GLN A 22 14.11 -35.46 -5.26
C GLN A 22 12.65 -34.99 -5.24
N GLY A 23 12.40 -33.72 -5.55
CA GLY A 23 11.06 -33.13 -5.63
C GLY A 23 10.61 -32.76 -7.03
N ILE A 24 11.39 -33.03 -8.09
CA ILE A 24 11.21 -32.35 -9.39
C ILE A 24 10.23 -33.09 -10.32
N LEU A 25 10.29 -34.43 -10.44
CA LEU A 25 9.43 -35.15 -11.41
C LEU A 25 8.01 -35.44 -10.91
N GLY A 26 7.83 -35.71 -9.60
CA GLY A 26 6.50 -35.70 -8.97
C GLY A 26 5.84 -34.31 -8.95
N ARG A 27 6.62 -33.22 -9.09
CA ARG A 27 6.12 -31.86 -9.28
C ARG A 27 5.90 -31.50 -10.74
N ILE A 28 6.48 -32.17 -11.73
CA ILE A 28 6.23 -31.84 -13.15
C ILE A 28 4.89 -32.44 -13.61
N ALA A 29 4.59 -33.69 -13.25
CA ALA A 29 3.28 -34.30 -13.53
C ALA A 29 2.15 -33.69 -12.67
N GLY A 30 2.43 -33.39 -11.38
CA GLY A 30 1.48 -32.71 -10.50
C GLY A 30 1.37 -31.20 -10.74
N ALA A 31 2.38 -30.54 -11.32
CA ALA A 31 2.32 -29.14 -11.72
C ALA A 31 1.81 -28.95 -13.14
N ALA A 32 1.71 -29.92 -14.04
CA ALA A 32 0.95 -29.68 -15.28
C ALA A 32 -0.54 -29.39 -14.94
N GLY A 33 -1.16 -30.21 -14.08
CA GLY A 33 -2.52 -29.99 -13.58
C GLY A 33 -2.66 -28.84 -12.57
N LYS A 34 -1.70 -28.64 -11.64
CA LYS A 34 -1.72 -27.48 -10.73
C LYS A 34 -1.18 -26.18 -11.33
N ALA A 35 -0.44 -26.22 -12.44
CA ALA A 35 0.03 -25.02 -13.14
C ALA A 35 -1.02 -24.46 -14.08
N VAL A 36 -2.16 -25.10 -14.34
CA VAL A 36 -3.26 -24.35 -14.96
C VAL A 36 -4.15 -23.65 -13.95
N GLY A 37 -4.27 -24.20 -12.74
CA GLY A 37 -4.76 -23.43 -11.59
C GLY A 37 -3.87 -22.23 -11.23
N ASN A 38 -2.55 -22.29 -11.49
CA ASN A 38 -1.57 -21.28 -11.02
C ASN A 38 -0.83 -20.46 -12.10
N ALA A 39 -0.58 -20.94 -13.31
CA ALA A 39 0.15 -20.20 -14.37
C ALA A 39 -0.72 -19.14 -15.05
N VAL A 40 -2.01 -19.19 -14.77
CA VAL A 40 -3.03 -18.32 -15.30
C VAL A 40 -3.43 -17.25 -14.27
N GLY A 41 -3.66 -17.67 -13.02
CA GLY A 41 -4.04 -16.76 -11.93
C GLY A 41 -2.86 -16.06 -11.23
N ASN A 42 -1.62 -16.55 -11.32
CA ASN A 42 -0.48 -16.04 -10.52
C ASN A 42 0.73 -15.50 -11.31
N ALA A 43 0.70 -15.56 -12.66
CA ALA A 43 1.89 -15.29 -13.47
C ALA A 43 2.29 -13.81 -13.57
N VAL A 44 1.41 -12.87 -13.24
CA VAL A 44 1.80 -11.47 -13.00
C VAL A 44 1.24 -11.00 -11.65
N GLY A 45 -0.06 -11.19 -11.41
CA GLY A 45 -0.75 -10.77 -10.18
C GLY A 45 -0.12 -11.33 -8.90
N LYS A 46 -0.23 -12.63 -8.60
CA LYS A 46 0.12 -13.14 -7.25
C LYS A 46 1.62 -13.18 -6.91
N THR A 47 2.54 -13.23 -7.87
CA THR A 47 3.99 -13.24 -7.56
C THR A 47 4.55 -11.83 -7.37
N VAL A 48 4.02 -10.85 -8.12
CA VAL A 48 4.22 -9.42 -7.87
C VAL A 48 3.49 -9.05 -6.58
N ASN A 49 2.22 -9.43 -6.42
CA ASN A 49 1.43 -9.23 -5.21
C ASN A 49 2.11 -9.88 -4.00
N ASP A 50 2.55 -11.15 -4.00
CA ASP A 50 3.23 -11.76 -2.85
C ASP A 50 4.59 -11.14 -2.53
N LYS A 51 5.34 -10.58 -3.51
CA LYS A 51 6.61 -9.84 -3.24
C LYS A 51 6.36 -8.40 -2.79
N VAL A 52 5.37 -7.74 -3.37
CA VAL A 52 4.94 -6.39 -3.03
C VAL A 52 4.29 -6.44 -1.66
N LYS A 53 3.36 -7.36 -1.41
CA LYS A 53 2.80 -7.74 -0.10
C LYS A 53 3.88 -8.15 0.89
N ASP A 54 4.87 -9.02 0.59
CA ASP A 54 5.98 -9.28 1.53
C ASP A 54 6.86 -8.04 1.82
N ALA A 55 6.95 -7.10 0.87
CA ALA A 55 7.68 -5.83 1.03
C ALA A 55 6.87 -4.75 1.75
N VAL A 56 5.53 -4.78 1.62
CA VAL A 56 4.54 -3.87 2.21
C VAL A 56 4.17 -4.31 3.64
N ASP A 57 3.89 -5.60 3.85
CA ASP A 57 3.47 -6.19 5.13
C ASP A 57 4.58 -6.13 6.21
N LYS A 58 5.84 -5.94 5.81
CA LYS A 58 6.96 -5.88 6.76
C LYS A 58 7.26 -4.49 7.30
N ASN A 59 6.65 -3.39 6.79
CA ASN A 59 7.14 -2.07 7.20
C ASN A 59 6.29 -0.82 6.90
N THR A 60 4.94 -0.79 6.82
CA THR A 60 4.27 0.54 6.65
C THR A 60 2.74 0.66 6.93
N PRO A 61 2.27 1.86 7.37
CA PRO A 61 0.86 2.27 7.59
C PRO A 61 -0.15 2.08 6.43
N ASP A 62 -1.44 2.22 6.76
CA ASP A 62 -2.63 1.91 5.92
C ASP A 62 -2.64 2.55 4.51
N GLU A 63 -1.92 3.66 4.31
CA GLU A 63 -1.81 4.37 3.03
C GLU A 63 -1.11 3.56 1.94
N LEU A 64 -0.34 2.54 2.32
CA LEU A 64 0.42 1.69 1.40
C LEU A 64 -0.31 0.45 0.91
N LYS A 65 -1.50 0.17 1.44
CA LYS A 65 -2.43 -0.82 0.88
C LYS A 65 -2.94 -0.39 -0.51
N GLU A 66 -3.05 0.92 -0.77
CA GLU A 66 -3.53 1.48 -2.04
C GLU A 66 -2.54 1.35 -3.21
N LEU A 67 -1.23 1.32 -2.94
CA LEU A 67 -0.21 1.00 -3.95
C LEU A 67 -0.18 -0.51 -4.26
N GLY A 68 -0.53 -1.35 -3.27
CA GLY A 68 -0.73 -2.78 -3.46
C GLY A 68 -1.99 -3.11 -4.28
N SER A 69 -3.06 -2.33 -4.14
CA SER A 69 -4.31 -2.54 -4.89
C SER A 69 -4.17 -2.21 -6.39
N MET A 70 -3.26 -1.31 -6.80
CA MET A 70 -2.89 -1.14 -8.22
C MET A 70 -2.39 -2.44 -8.87
N ALA A 71 -1.64 -3.25 -8.12
CA ALA A 71 -1.15 -4.54 -8.59
C ALA A 71 -2.24 -5.62 -8.64
N GLU A 72 -3.28 -5.49 -7.80
CA GLU A 72 -4.47 -6.36 -7.81
C GLU A 72 -5.45 -6.00 -8.95
N ASN A 73 -5.59 -4.71 -9.23
CA ASN A 73 -6.48 -4.15 -10.26
C ASN A 73 -6.00 -4.40 -11.70
N LEU A 74 -4.75 -4.80 -11.90
CA LEU A 74 -4.23 -5.23 -13.20
C LEU A 74 -4.95 -6.47 -13.78
N ASN A 75 -5.58 -7.28 -12.91
CA ASN A 75 -6.14 -8.58 -13.26
C ASN A 75 -7.66 -8.61 -13.53
N THR A 76 -8.42 -7.51 -13.36
CA THR A 76 -9.88 -7.60 -13.16
C THR A 76 -10.79 -6.71 -14.04
N GLY A 77 -10.35 -6.26 -15.21
CA GLY A 77 -11.28 -5.53 -16.11
C GLY A 77 -11.61 -4.12 -15.61
N VAL A 78 -10.57 -3.31 -15.47
CA VAL A 78 -10.58 -2.10 -14.63
C VAL A 78 -10.56 -0.82 -15.46
N THR A 79 -11.31 0.21 -15.03
CA THR A 79 -11.34 1.56 -15.64
C THR A 79 -10.03 2.31 -15.39
N GLY A 80 -9.69 3.33 -16.20
CA GLY A 80 -8.45 4.10 -16.07
C GLY A 80 -8.21 4.67 -14.67
N GLU A 81 -9.30 5.02 -13.97
CA GLU A 81 -9.30 5.59 -12.62
C GLU A 81 -8.92 4.58 -11.51
N GLN A 82 -9.18 3.30 -11.75
CA GLN A 82 -8.93 2.21 -10.79
C GLN A 82 -7.54 1.58 -10.98
N ALA A 83 -6.80 1.90 -12.05
CA ALA A 83 -5.45 1.38 -12.29
C ALA A 83 -4.34 2.13 -11.52
N PHE A 84 -4.67 3.28 -10.91
CA PHE A 84 -3.74 4.17 -10.20
C PHE A 84 -4.14 4.35 -8.74
N PRO A 85 -3.28 4.94 -7.86
CA PRO A 85 -3.68 5.24 -6.50
C PRO A 85 -4.98 6.07 -6.54
N PRO A 86 -5.92 5.84 -5.62
CA PRO A 86 -7.20 6.55 -5.65
C PRO A 86 -7.02 8.04 -5.42
N ARG A 87 -8.04 8.81 -5.81
CA ARG A 87 -8.06 10.26 -5.58
C ARG A 87 -8.12 10.43 -4.07
N ARG A 88 -7.16 11.17 -3.53
CA ARG A 88 -7.31 11.71 -2.19
C ARG A 88 -8.03 13.05 -2.26
N TYR A 89 -8.85 13.27 -1.24
CA TYR A 89 -9.41 14.56 -0.88
C TYR A 89 -8.90 14.87 0.51
N SER A 90 -8.63 16.14 0.77
CA SER A 90 -8.19 16.61 2.09
C SER A 90 -9.24 16.24 3.13
N THR A 91 -8.78 15.60 4.21
CA THR A 91 -9.63 15.32 5.37
C THR A 91 -9.95 16.58 6.17
N PHE A 92 -9.17 17.64 5.96
CA PHE A 92 -9.42 18.96 6.50
C PHE A 92 -10.58 19.67 5.78
N GLY A 93 -11.71 19.81 6.50
CA GLY A 93 -12.88 20.57 6.09
C GLY A 93 -12.74 22.07 6.36
N TRP A 94 -13.17 22.90 5.39
CA TRP A 94 -13.24 24.35 5.55
C TRP A 94 -14.44 24.89 4.77
N ASP A 95 -15.36 25.55 5.47
CA ASP A 95 -16.63 26.03 4.90
C ASP A 95 -16.56 27.48 4.38
N GLY A 96 -15.46 28.20 4.64
CA GLY A 96 -15.27 29.56 4.18
C GLY A 96 -14.85 29.65 2.71
N VAL A 97 -15.15 30.78 2.05
CA VAL A 97 -14.75 31.02 0.66
C VAL A 97 -13.23 31.15 0.56
N VAL A 98 -12.60 30.31 -0.27
CA VAL A 98 -11.16 30.36 -0.55
C VAL A 98 -10.93 30.36 -2.06
N THR A 99 -10.04 31.23 -2.53
CA THR A 99 -9.58 31.19 -3.94
C THR A 99 -8.44 30.17 -4.05
N PRO A 100 -8.54 29.14 -4.92
CA PRO A 100 -7.49 28.15 -5.11
C PRO A 100 -6.17 28.75 -5.61
N SER A 101 -5.06 28.03 -5.37
CA SER A 101 -3.75 28.38 -5.91
C SER A 101 -3.75 28.40 -7.45
N SER A 102 -2.91 29.26 -8.04
CA SER A 102 -2.67 29.25 -9.49
C SER A 102 -1.60 28.26 -9.95
N ALA A 103 -0.89 27.61 -9.02
CA ALA A 103 0.15 26.64 -9.34
C ALA A 103 -0.44 25.44 -10.11
N GLN A 104 0.37 24.92 -11.04
CA GLN A 104 -0.02 23.85 -11.96
C GLN A 104 0.69 22.52 -11.67
N TYR A 105 1.66 22.53 -10.75
CA TYR A 105 2.53 21.38 -10.51
C TYR A 105 2.72 21.13 -9.01
N PRO A 106 2.95 19.87 -8.60
CA PRO A 106 3.05 19.50 -7.18
C PRO A 106 4.14 20.25 -6.40
N VAL A 107 5.34 20.41 -6.96
CA VAL A 107 6.45 21.07 -6.27
C VAL A 107 6.18 22.56 -6.02
N PRO A 108 5.72 23.36 -7.00
CA PRO A 108 5.22 24.71 -6.74
C PRO A 108 4.11 24.78 -5.69
N LEU A 109 3.10 23.90 -5.75
CA LEU A 109 2.02 23.85 -4.74
C LEU A 109 2.57 23.63 -3.33
N MET A 110 3.49 22.67 -3.18
CA MET A 110 4.13 22.37 -1.90
C MET A 110 4.91 23.57 -1.31
N ASN A 111 5.38 24.47 -2.17
CA ASN A 111 6.09 25.68 -1.72
C ASN A 111 5.16 26.84 -1.36
N GLU A 112 3.86 26.74 -1.64
CA GLU A 112 2.86 27.77 -1.31
C GLU A 112 2.16 27.53 0.04
N PHE A 113 2.41 26.39 0.69
CA PHE A 113 1.92 26.12 2.04
C PHE A 113 2.47 27.13 3.05
N PRO A 114 1.68 27.49 4.09
CA PRO A 114 2.16 28.33 5.16
C PRO A 114 3.23 27.61 6.01
N ALA A 115 4.06 28.39 6.69
CA ALA A 115 4.99 27.83 7.70
C ALA A 115 4.21 27.26 8.89
N VAL A 116 4.73 26.22 9.53
CA VAL A 116 4.15 25.68 10.78
C VAL A 116 4.07 26.80 11.83
N PRO A 117 2.94 26.93 12.56
CA PRO A 117 2.78 27.95 13.58
C PRO A 117 3.87 27.88 14.65
N ALA A 118 4.22 29.03 15.24
CA ALA A 118 5.14 29.02 16.37
C ALA A 118 4.47 28.37 17.59
N ALA A 119 5.25 27.74 18.47
CA ALA A 119 4.73 27.14 19.70
C ALA A 119 3.94 28.14 20.57
N ALA A 120 4.33 29.42 20.57
CA ALA A 120 3.59 30.47 21.28
C ALA A 120 2.19 30.74 20.69
N ASP A 121 2.03 30.63 19.36
CA ASP A 121 0.74 30.79 18.70
C ASP A 121 -0.18 29.58 18.99
N LEU A 122 0.35 28.40 19.27
CA LEU A 122 -0.45 27.23 19.70
C LEU A 122 -0.87 27.30 21.17
N VAL A 123 0.03 27.80 22.02
CA VAL A 123 -0.27 27.98 23.44
C VAL A 123 -1.37 29.02 23.62
N ASN A 124 -1.33 30.10 22.84
CA ASN A 124 -2.30 31.19 22.86
C ASN A 124 -2.77 31.52 21.43
N PRO A 125 -3.71 30.73 20.87
CA PRO A 125 -4.19 30.94 19.50
C PRO A 125 -4.87 32.29 19.35
N VAL A 126 -4.49 32.99 18.29
CA VAL A 126 -5.17 34.19 17.80
C VAL A 126 -6.04 33.76 16.63
N GLU A 127 -7.35 33.93 16.78
CA GLU A 127 -8.36 33.43 15.84
C GLU A 127 -8.10 33.90 14.41
N GLU A 128 -7.80 35.19 14.19
CA GLU A 128 -7.54 35.71 12.85
C GLU A 128 -6.31 35.08 12.20
N LYS A 129 -5.28 34.75 13.00
CA LYS A 129 -4.09 34.05 12.50
C LYS A 129 -4.41 32.59 12.16
N GLN A 130 -5.20 31.93 12.99
CA GLN A 130 -5.60 30.53 12.79
C GLN A 130 -6.47 30.40 11.53
N ILE A 131 -7.45 31.30 11.35
CA ILE A 131 -8.28 31.39 10.15
C ILE A 131 -7.40 31.61 8.90
N ALA A 132 -6.50 32.59 8.92
CA ALA A 132 -5.62 32.86 7.78
C ALA A 132 -4.70 31.66 7.46
N TYR A 133 -4.23 30.95 8.48
CA TYR A 133 -3.41 29.75 8.34
C TYR A 133 -4.19 28.63 7.63
N TYR A 134 -5.39 28.32 8.09
CA TYR A 134 -6.24 27.30 7.48
C TYR A 134 -6.69 27.65 6.06
N GLN A 135 -7.02 28.91 5.79
CA GLN A 135 -7.31 29.39 4.44
C GLN A 135 -6.11 29.19 3.50
N ALA A 136 -4.88 29.43 3.97
CA ALA A 136 -3.68 29.22 3.18
C ALA A 136 -3.44 27.73 2.86
N ILE A 137 -3.73 26.82 3.81
CA ILE A 137 -3.70 25.37 3.57
C ILE A 137 -4.76 24.99 2.53
N LYS A 138 -6.02 25.39 2.75
CA LYS A 138 -7.14 25.00 1.90
C LYS A 138 -6.99 25.48 0.46
N ARG A 139 -6.38 26.66 0.25
CA ARG A 139 -6.05 27.18 -1.08
C ARG A 139 -5.18 26.21 -1.88
N VAL A 140 -4.19 25.59 -1.23
CA VAL A 140 -3.26 24.67 -1.87
C VAL A 140 -3.90 23.31 -2.06
N THR A 141 -4.58 22.77 -1.04
CA THR A 141 -5.23 21.45 -1.13
C THR A 141 -6.37 21.42 -2.14
N LEU A 142 -7.21 22.46 -2.20
CA LEU A 142 -8.25 22.59 -3.23
C LEU A 142 -7.65 22.56 -4.63
N ARG A 143 -6.54 23.29 -4.86
CA ARG A 143 -5.89 23.27 -6.18
C ARG A 143 -5.28 21.90 -6.50
N ALA A 144 -4.72 21.22 -5.50
CA ALA A 144 -4.20 19.87 -5.66
C ALA A 144 -5.33 18.90 -6.04
N GLU A 145 -6.49 18.97 -5.37
CA GLU A 145 -7.71 18.22 -5.69
C GLU A 145 -8.18 18.49 -7.12
N GLU A 146 -8.32 19.76 -7.52
CA GLU A 146 -8.70 20.15 -8.89
C GLU A 146 -7.74 19.57 -9.95
N LEU A 147 -6.42 19.65 -9.71
CA LEU A 147 -5.43 19.07 -10.61
C LEU A 147 -5.52 17.54 -10.63
N ASN A 148 -5.86 16.91 -9.49
CA ASN A 148 -5.99 15.47 -9.36
C ASN A 148 -7.26 14.94 -10.05
N GLU A 149 -8.31 15.76 -10.07
CA GLU A 149 -9.53 15.55 -10.87
C GLU A 149 -9.25 15.72 -12.36
N ALA A 150 -8.53 16.79 -12.74
CA ALA A 150 -8.17 17.05 -14.13
C ALA A 150 -7.16 16.04 -14.71
N SER A 151 -6.34 15.41 -13.84
CA SER A 151 -5.36 14.39 -14.22
C SER A 151 -5.99 13.01 -14.40
N THR A 152 -7.14 12.92 -15.09
CA THR A 152 -7.70 11.64 -15.55
C THR A 152 -6.80 11.08 -16.65
N CYS A 153 -6.27 9.88 -16.44
CA CYS A 153 -5.85 9.05 -17.57
C CYS A 153 -7.11 8.67 -18.35
N ASP A 154 -7.08 8.86 -19.68
CA ASP A 154 -8.15 8.32 -20.51
C ASP A 154 -8.14 6.78 -20.41
N ASP A 155 -9.34 6.20 -20.57
CA ASP A 155 -9.48 4.75 -20.56
C ASP A 155 -8.65 4.13 -21.69
N GLU A 156 -8.46 4.83 -22.81
CA GLU A 156 -7.75 4.36 -24.00
C GLU A 156 -6.24 4.20 -23.78
N ALA A 157 -5.53 5.13 -23.13
CA ALA A 157 -4.11 5.00 -22.83
C ALA A 157 -3.85 3.99 -21.72
N THR A 158 -4.78 3.88 -20.76
CA THR A 158 -4.69 2.85 -19.71
C THR A 158 -4.96 1.45 -20.28
N LEU A 159 -5.93 1.33 -21.18
CA LEU A 159 -6.20 0.12 -21.95
C LEU A 159 -5.03 -0.22 -22.85
N ALA A 160 -4.43 0.73 -23.57
CA ALA A 160 -3.27 0.50 -24.43
C ALA A 160 -2.05 0.01 -23.64
N TRP A 161 -1.82 0.56 -22.43
CA TRP A 161 -0.77 0.08 -21.52
C TRP A 161 -1.04 -1.36 -21.03
N ARG A 162 -2.29 -1.70 -20.73
CA ARG A 162 -2.71 -3.05 -20.35
C ARG A 162 -2.65 -4.03 -21.53
N GLU A 163 -3.10 -3.63 -22.72
CA GLU A 163 -3.05 -4.41 -23.96
C GLU A 163 -1.62 -4.74 -24.34
N LYS A 164 -0.67 -3.82 -24.15
CA LYS A 164 0.75 -4.08 -24.35
C LYS A 164 1.27 -5.17 -23.40
N THR A 165 0.92 -5.09 -22.12
CA THR A 165 1.31 -6.09 -21.11
C THR A 165 0.67 -7.45 -21.39
N ASN A 166 -0.61 -7.46 -21.79
CA ASN A 166 -1.33 -8.67 -22.20
C ASN A 166 -0.80 -9.24 -23.51
N GLY A 167 -0.40 -8.40 -24.47
CA GLY A 167 0.23 -8.81 -25.73
C GLY A 167 1.53 -9.57 -25.50
N MET A 168 2.36 -9.11 -24.56
CA MET A 168 3.60 -9.82 -24.18
C MET A 168 3.32 -11.19 -23.55
N LEU A 169 2.22 -11.34 -22.80
CA LEU A 169 1.78 -12.63 -22.25
C LEU A 169 1.21 -13.55 -23.34
N LYS A 170 0.40 -13.02 -24.26
CA LYS A 170 -0.12 -13.72 -25.45
C LYS A 170 1.01 -14.30 -26.28
N ASP A 171 2.02 -13.47 -26.59
CA ASP A 171 3.18 -13.87 -27.38
C ASP A 171 4.08 -14.90 -26.68
N LEU A 172 4.23 -14.83 -25.36
CA LEU A 172 5.05 -15.77 -24.59
C LEU A 172 4.41 -17.15 -24.51
N PHE A 173 3.11 -17.21 -24.26
CA PHE A 173 2.40 -18.45 -23.96
C PHE A 173 1.59 -19.00 -25.13
N GLY A 174 1.58 -18.33 -26.28
CA GLY A 174 0.78 -18.70 -27.44
C GLY A 174 -0.71 -18.59 -27.17
N LEU A 175 -1.11 -17.63 -26.35
CA LEU A 175 -2.49 -17.39 -25.93
C LEU A 175 -3.16 -16.37 -26.85
N SER A 176 -4.46 -16.55 -27.03
CA SER A 176 -5.41 -15.67 -27.69
C SER A 176 -6.20 -14.87 -26.65
N ASP A 177 -6.95 -13.87 -27.12
CA ASP A 177 -7.79 -13.01 -26.30
C ASP A 177 -8.87 -13.82 -25.59
N GLU A 178 -9.45 -14.80 -26.28
CA GLU A 178 -10.42 -15.74 -25.71
C GLU A 178 -9.81 -16.60 -24.61
N ASP A 179 -8.52 -16.95 -24.72
CA ASP A 179 -7.84 -17.69 -23.65
C ASP A 179 -7.64 -16.81 -22.42
N LEU A 180 -7.30 -15.52 -22.60
CA LEU A 180 -7.18 -14.58 -21.47
C LEU A 180 -8.52 -14.38 -20.75
N VAL A 181 -9.64 -14.39 -21.47
CA VAL A 181 -10.97 -14.39 -20.84
C VAL A 181 -11.22 -15.69 -20.07
N LEU A 182 -10.80 -16.83 -20.63
CA LEU A 182 -10.88 -18.13 -19.94
C LEU A 182 -9.98 -18.15 -18.70
N LEU A 183 -8.83 -17.49 -18.76
CA LEU A 183 -7.86 -17.33 -17.68
C LEU A 183 -8.44 -16.56 -16.49
N GLU A 184 -9.25 -15.54 -16.76
CA GLU A 184 -9.89 -14.66 -15.78
C GLU A 184 -11.15 -15.26 -15.12
N LYS A 185 -11.64 -16.40 -15.61
CA LYS A 185 -12.84 -17.08 -15.07
C LYS A 185 -12.59 -17.62 -13.64
N GLU A 186 -13.46 -17.25 -12.69
CA GLU A 186 -13.37 -17.67 -11.28
C GLU A 186 -13.41 -19.19 -11.09
N GLU A 187 -14.23 -19.89 -11.90
CA GLU A 187 -14.33 -21.34 -11.90
C GLU A 187 -14.19 -21.89 -13.33
N ARG A 188 -13.15 -22.71 -13.55
CA ARG A 188 -12.92 -23.44 -14.81
C ARG A 188 -13.26 -24.91 -14.67
N THR A 189 -13.70 -25.51 -15.77
CA THR A 189 -13.88 -26.95 -15.90
C THR A 189 -12.53 -27.65 -16.13
N GLU A 190 -12.42 -28.94 -15.79
CA GLU A 190 -11.20 -29.72 -16.04
C GLU A 190 -10.79 -29.71 -17.53
N ALA A 191 -11.74 -29.66 -18.46
CA ALA A 191 -11.46 -29.59 -19.89
C ALA A 191 -10.88 -28.23 -20.31
N GLU A 192 -11.39 -27.12 -19.75
CA GLU A 192 -10.84 -25.78 -19.96
C GLU A 192 -9.41 -25.69 -19.37
N ASP A 193 -9.20 -26.29 -18.20
CA ASP A 193 -7.87 -26.36 -17.58
C ASP A 193 -6.89 -27.20 -18.42
N GLN A 194 -7.34 -28.34 -18.95
CA GLN A 194 -6.51 -29.19 -19.80
C GLN A 194 -6.15 -28.51 -21.13
N TYR A 195 -7.12 -27.83 -21.76
CA TYR A 195 -6.90 -27.05 -22.98
C TYR A 195 -5.84 -25.95 -22.78
N LEU A 196 -5.98 -25.14 -21.73
CA LEU A 196 -5.01 -24.09 -21.40
C LEU A 196 -3.65 -24.70 -21.06
N SER A 197 -3.61 -25.87 -20.42
CA SER A 197 -2.37 -26.58 -20.06
C SER A 197 -1.57 -26.90 -21.30
N GLU A 198 -2.22 -27.52 -22.27
CA GLU A 198 -1.60 -27.95 -23.51
C GLU A 198 -1.16 -26.76 -24.36
N LYS A 199 -1.97 -25.70 -24.40
CA LYS A 199 -1.67 -24.49 -25.16
C LYS A 199 -0.45 -23.76 -24.60
N ILE A 200 -0.40 -23.56 -23.28
CA ILE A 200 0.76 -22.98 -22.58
C ILE A 200 1.99 -23.87 -22.75
N ALA A 201 1.85 -25.19 -22.58
CA ALA A 201 2.96 -26.14 -22.73
C ALA A 201 3.54 -26.13 -24.14
N LYS A 202 2.70 -26.10 -25.19
CA LYS A 202 3.13 -25.98 -26.59
C LYS A 202 3.70 -24.59 -26.91
N GLY A 203 3.17 -23.53 -26.31
CA GLY A 203 3.74 -22.17 -26.40
C GLY A 203 5.18 -22.11 -25.88
N LEU A 204 5.45 -22.79 -24.76
CA LEU A 204 6.76 -22.85 -24.11
C LEU A 204 7.74 -23.85 -24.76
N LEU A 205 7.26 -25.05 -25.09
CA LEU A 205 8.10 -26.16 -25.56
C LEU A 205 8.22 -26.22 -27.09
N GLY A 206 7.39 -25.46 -27.81
CA GLY A 206 7.26 -25.48 -29.26
C GLY A 206 6.04 -26.27 -29.74
N PRO A 207 5.52 -25.97 -30.95
CA PRO A 207 4.27 -26.56 -31.46
C PRO A 207 4.38 -28.07 -31.70
N ASP A 208 5.59 -28.59 -31.92
CA ASP A 208 5.87 -30.00 -32.19
C ASP A 208 6.21 -30.81 -30.92
N ALA A 209 6.03 -30.24 -29.72
CA ALA A 209 6.33 -30.91 -28.46
C ALA A 209 5.37 -32.09 -28.20
N ASP A 210 5.94 -33.27 -28.00
CA ASP A 210 5.20 -34.50 -27.67
C ASP A 210 5.01 -34.61 -26.15
N LEU A 211 3.89 -34.07 -25.67
CA LEU A 211 3.56 -33.97 -24.25
C LEU A 211 3.27 -35.34 -23.60
N GLU A 212 2.73 -36.30 -24.35
CA GLU A 212 2.47 -37.66 -23.87
C GLU A 212 3.76 -38.43 -23.65
N LYS A 213 4.69 -38.31 -24.61
CA LYS A 213 6.02 -38.91 -24.46
C LYS A 213 6.78 -38.34 -23.27
N LEU A 214 6.74 -37.03 -23.07
CA LEU A 214 7.36 -36.38 -21.91
C LEU A 214 6.73 -36.80 -20.57
N ALA A 215 5.42 -37.01 -20.55
CA ALA A 215 4.72 -37.52 -19.37
C ALA A 215 5.12 -38.97 -19.06
N SER A 216 5.22 -39.82 -20.10
CA SER A 216 5.66 -41.22 -19.97
C SER A 216 7.11 -41.33 -19.51
N GLU A 217 8.02 -40.52 -20.06
CA GLU A 217 9.43 -40.49 -19.64
C GLU A 217 9.58 -39.99 -18.19
N ALA A 218 8.64 -39.18 -17.66
CA ALA A 218 8.64 -38.74 -16.27
C ALA A 218 8.25 -39.85 -15.27
N GLU A 219 7.52 -40.88 -15.71
CA GLU A 219 7.16 -42.04 -14.88
C GLU A 219 8.37 -42.91 -14.55
N ASP A 220 9.34 -43.03 -15.48
CA ASP A 220 10.58 -43.80 -15.30
C ASP A 220 11.45 -43.31 -14.14
N TYR A 221 11.21 -42.09 -13.66
CA TYR A 221 11.94 -41.47 -12.56
C TYR A 221 11.11 -41.37 -11.27
N GLN A 222 9.89 -41.91 -11.24
CA GLN A 222 9.09 -41.97 -10.02
C GLN A 222 9.78 -42.84 -8.96
N GLY A 223 9.94 -42.29 -7.76
CA GLY A 223 10.57 -42.99 -6.63
C GLY A 223 12.11 -42.91 -6.61
N MET A 224 12.75 -42.34 -7.64
CA MET A 224 14.19 -42.10 -7.63
C MET A 224 14.54 -40.86 -6.78
N THR A 225 15.67 -40.91 -6.09
CA THR A 225 16.29 -39.77 -5.42
C THR A 225 16.88 -38.79 -6.45
N THR A 226 17.14 -37.55 -6.00
CA THR A 226 17.90 -36.55 -6.77
C THR A 226 19.11 -37.16 -7.47
N ASN A 227 19.90 -37.90 -6.71
CA ASN A 227 21.21 -38.37 -7.13
C ASN A 227 21.09 -39.54 -8.09
N GLU A 228 20.09 -40.39 -7.91
CA GLU A 228 19.81 -41.49 -8.82
C GLU A 228 19.33 -40.98 -10.17
N MET A 229 18.47 -39.96 -10.20
CA MET A 229 18.05 -39.33 -11.45
C MET A 229 19.22 -38.69 -12.21
N ILE A 230 20.08 -37.98 -11.47
CA ILE A 230 21.27 -37.35 -12.03
C ILE A 230 22.23 -38.41 -12.58
N ALA A 231 22.50 -39.48 -11.81
CA ALA A 231 23.37 -40.57 -12.23
C ALA A 231 22.82 -41.33 -13.46
N ASP A 232 21.52 -41.59 -13.50
CA ASP A 232 20.85 -42.24 -14.64
C ASP A 232 20.89 -41.35 -15.89
N THR A 233 20.61 -40.05 -15.75
CA THR A 233 20.68 -39.09 -16.86
C THR A 233 22.09 -38.99 -17.42
N TYR A 234 23.11 -38.92 -16.55
CA TYR A 234 24.51 -38.92 -16.98
C TYR A 234 24.89 -40.24 -17.65
N SER A 235 24.49 -41.38 -17.09
CA SER A 235 24.74 -42.71 -17.66
C SER A 235 24.12 -42.88 -19.05
N LYS A 236 22.85 -42.51 -19.23
CA LYS A 236 22.18 -42.61 -20.53
C LYS A 236 22.77 -41.65 -21.57
N THR A 237 23.13 -40.44 -21.16
CA THR A 237 23.82 -39.47 -22.02
C THR A 237 25.20 -39.96 -22.45
N GLU A 238 25.97 -40.52 -21.51
CA GLU A 238 27.26 -41.14 -21.78
C GLU A 238 27.14 -42.32 -22.75
N LEU A 239 26.20 -43.24 -22.52
CA LEU A 239 25.94 -44.38 -23.40
C LEU A 239 25.57 -43.93 -24.82
N ALA A 240 24.72 -42.90 -24.97
CA ALA A 240 24.34 -42.38 -26.26
C ALA A 240 25.50 -41.71 -27.00
N VAL A 241 26.31 -40.89 -26.30
CA VAL A 241 27.51 -40.25 -26.85
C VAL A 241 28.55 -41.31 -27.24
N PHE A 242 28.71 -42.36 -26.43
CA PHE A 242 29.66 -43.43 -26.69
C PHE A 242 29.25 -44.31 -27.86
N ALA A 243 27.94 -44.55 -28.04
CA ALA A 243 27.42 -45.24 -29.21
C ALA A 243 27.72 -44.48 -30.52
N VAL A 244 27.67 -43.14 -30.51
CA VAL A 244 28.09 -42.32 -31.66
C VAL A 244 29.59 -42.46 -31.91
N TYR A 245 30.43 -42.42 -30.87
CA TYR A 245 31.87 -42.63 -31.05
C TYR A 245 32.20 -44.02 -31.60
N ASP A 246 31.52 -45.07 -31.15
CA ASP A 246 31.74 -46.44 -31.62
C ASP A 246 31.26 -46.63 -33.07
N ALA A 247 30.09 -46.09 -33.40
CA ALA A 247 29.52 -46.17 -34.76
C ALA A 247 30.43 -45.51 -35.81
N HIS A 248 31.16 -44.47 -35.42
CA HIS A 248 32.05 -43.71 -36.30
C HIS A 248 33.54 -43.97 -36.02
N GLY A 249 33.89 -45.08 -35.36
CA GLY A 249 35.26 -45.31 -34.88
C GLY A 249 36.32 -45.35 -35.99
N ALA A 250 35.97 -45.87 -37.17
CA ALA A 250 36.87 -45.94 -38.32
C ALA A 250 37.07 -44.54 -38.95
N GLU A 251 36.00 -43.77 -39.06
CA GLU A 251 35.96 -42.42 -39.60
C GLU A 251 36.64 -41.40 -38.66
N LEU A 252 36.45 -41.54 -37.34
CA LEU A 252 37.19 -40.78 -36.32
C LEU A 252 38.69 -40.99 -36.49
N LYS A 253 39.14 -42.25 -36.52
CA LYS A 253 40.56 -42.55 -36.72
C LYS A 253 41.09 -42.04 -38.06
N LYS A 254 40.29 -42.16 -39.12
CA LYS A 254 40.63 -41.69 -40.46
C LYS A 254 40.78 -40.17 -40.51
N TYR A 255 39.80 -39.41 -40.01
CA TYR A 255 39.68 -37.96 -40.22
C TYR A 255 40.21 -37.11 -39.08
N THR A 256 40.42 -37.67 -37.89
CA THR A 256 40.92 -36.94 -36.72
C THR A 256 42.26 -37.44 -36.19
N GLY A 257 42.64 -38.67 -36.54
CA GLY A 257 43.84 -39.33 -36.03
C GLY A 257 43.68 -39.93 -34.62
N PHE A 258 42.49 -39.81 -34.03
CA PHE A 258 42.15 -40.34 -32.71
C PHE A 258 41.13 -41.47 -32.83
N SER A 259 41.26 -42.48 -31.99
CA SER A 259 40.30 -43.57 -31.90
C SER A 259 39.04 -43.15 -31.14
N ALA A 260 37.96 -43.91 -31.29
CA ALA A 260 36.77 -43.76 -30.44
C ALA A 260 37.11 -43.80 -28.94
N GLN A 261 38.08 -44.65 -28.55
CA GLN A 261 38.53 -44.75 -27.16
C GLN A 261 39.18 -43.45 -26.67
N ASP A 262 39.99 -42.77 -27.50
CA ASP A 262 40.60 -41.49 -27.12
C ASP A 262 39.54 -40.42 -26.83
N TYR A 263 38.41 -40.43 -27.56
CA TYR A 263 37.28 -39.53 -27.32
C TYR A 263 36.48 -39.89 -26.07
N LYS A 264 36.31 -41.18 -25.78
CA LYS A 264 35.68 -41.66 -24.54
C LYS A 264 36.52 -41.29 -23.31
N ASP A 265 37.83 -41.48 -23.39
CA ASP A 265 38.76 -41.13 -22.31
C ASP A 265 38.79 -39.62 -22.06
N ALA A 266 38.75 -38.80 -23.12
CA ALA A 266 38.62 -37.36 -23.00
C ALA A 266 37.27 -36.92 -22.39
N TYR A 267 36.17 -37.60 -22.75
CA TYR A 267 34.85 -37.37 -22.16
C TYR A 267 34.83 -37.72 -20.66
N HIS A 268 35.38 -38.86 -20.27
CA HIS A 268 35.52 -39.25 -18.86
C HIS A 268 36.42 -38.30 -18.07
N LEU A 269 37.53 -37.86 -18.66
CA LEU A 269 38.41 -36.87 -18.03
C LEU A 269 37.67 -35.56 -17.79
N ASN A 270 36.85 -35.11 -18.75
CA ASN A 270 36.04 -33.92 -18.62
C ASN A 270 34.96 -34.02 -17.54
N MET A 271 34.39 -35.21 -17.34
CA MET A 271 33.44 -35.46 -16.25
C MET A 271 34.12 -35.54 -14.87
N LYS A 272 35.37 -36.00 -14.82
CA LYS A 272 36.14 -36.14 -13.58
C LYS A 272 36.82 -34.83 -13.15
N ASP A 273 37.32 -34.05 -14.11
CA ASP A 273 37.98 -32.76 -13.94
C ASP A 273 37.76 -31.92 -15.21
N GLU A 274 36.80 -31.01 -15.16
CA GLU A 274 36.38 -30.16 -16.29
C GLU A 274 37.56 -29.35 -16.86
N LYS A 275 38.48 -28.87 -16.01
CA LYS A 275 39.64 -28.10 -16.50
C LYS A 275 40.62 -28.98 -17.25
N ALA A 276 40.90 -30.18 -16.74
CA ALA A 276 41.77 -31.14 -17.40
C ALA A 276 41.14 -31.67 -18.70
N GLY A 277 39.84 -31.94 -18.71
CA GLY A 277 39.11 -32.36 -19.90
C GLY A 277 39.02 -31.28 -20.98
N ALA A 278 38.72 -30.03 -20.61
CA ALA A 278 38.71 -28.91 -21.54
C ALA A 278 40.10 -28.66 -22.16
N ALA A 279 41.16 -28.80 -21.37
CA ALA A 279 42.54 -28.74 -21.87
C ALA A 279 42.80 -29.89 -22.87
N ARG A 280 42.40 -31.12 -22.54
CA ARG A 280 42.56 -32.29 -23.41
C ARG A 280 41.78 -32.16 -24.72
N ASN A 281 40.54 -31.69 -24.67
CA ASN A 281 39.72 -31.44 -25.87
C ASN A 281 40.37 -30.39 -26.78
N LYS A 282 40.93 -29.32 -26.20
CA LYS A 282 41.65 -28.29 -26.96
C LYS A 282 42.91 -28.82 -27.62
N GLU A 283 43.67 -29.68 -26.94
CA GLU A 283 44.83 -30.37 -27.52
C GLU A 283 44.43 -31.28 -28.69
N MET A 284 43.40 -32.11 -28.51
CA MET A 284 42.90 -33.00 -29.56
C MET A 284 42.40 -32.21 -30.77
N GLU A 285 41.71 -31.09 -30.57
CA GLU A 285 41.24 -30.24 -31.68
C GLU A 285 42.40 -29.55 -32.41
N ALA A 286 43.43 -29.11 -31.69
CA ALA A 286 44.64 -28.56 -32.31
C ALA A 286 45.40 -29.62 -33.13
N ALA A 287 45.54 -30.82 -32.58
CA ALA A 287 46.15 -31.96 -33.26
C ALA A 287 45.36 -32.40 -34.51
N ARG A 288 44.03 -32.44 -34.41
CA ARG A 288 43.12 -32.70 -35.54
C ARG A 288 43.31 -31.68 -36.66
N LYS A 289 43.27 -30.38 -36.33
CA LYS A 289 43.46 -29.30 -37.32
C LYS A 289 44.82 -29.41 -38.01
N ALA A 290 45.88 -29.70 -37.27
CA ALA A 290 47.21 -29.92 -37.82
C ALA A 290 47.25 -31.16 -38.75
N PHE A 291 46.63 -32.27 -38.31
CA PHE A 291 46.52 -33.49 -39.09
C PHE A 291 45.78 -33.28 -40.42
N VAL A 292 44.62 -32.63 -40.39
CA VAL A 292 43.79 -32.35 -41.58
C VAL A 292 44.51 -31.38 -42.54
N LYS A 293 45.17 -30.34 -42.02
CA LYS A 293 45.92 -29.36 -42.83
C LYS A 293 47.06 -29.99 -43.63
N GLY A 294 47.62 -31.10 -43.16
CA GLY A 294 48.68 -31.85 -43.84
C GLY A 294 48.19 -32.78 -44.97
N LYS A 295 46.90 -32.78 -45.30
CA LYS A 295 46.28 -33.66 -46.31
C LYS A 295 45.82 -32.88 -47.54
N ASP A 296 45.48 -33.58 -48.62
CA ASP A 296 44.98 -32.96 -49.85
C ASP A 296 43.58 -32.33 -49.67
N ALA A 297 43.19 -31.50 -50.65
CA ALA A 297 41.95 -30.72 -50.59
C ALA A 297 40.67 -31.58 -50.54
N ASN A 298 40.65 -32.76 -51.16
CA ASN A 298 39.49 -33.65 -51.12
C ASN A 298 39.34 -34.25 -49.72
N PHE A 299 40.44 -34.71 -49.13
CA PHE A 299 40.46 -35.19 -47.76
C PHE A 299 40.03 -34.11 -46.76
N GLN A 300 40.51 -32.88 -46.92
CA GLN A 300 40.12 -31.75 -46.05
C GLN A 300 38.61 -31.47 -46.13
N LYS A 301 38.03 -31.53 -47.33
CA LYS A 301 36.60 -31.34 -47.54
C LYS A 301 35.78 -32.46 -46.88
N GLU A 302 36.18 -33.71 -47.05
CA GLU A 302 35.56 -34.86 -46.40
C GLU A 302 35.67 -34.79 -44.87
N ALA A 303 36.85 -34.46 -44.34
CA ALA A 303 37.08 -34.34 -42.90
C ALA A 303 36.23 -33.23 -42.26
N ASN A 304 36.05 -32.09 -42.95
CA ASN A 304 35.21 -31.00 -42.47
C ASN A 304 33.71 -31.35 -42.55
N ALA A 305 33.27 -32.05 -43.59
CA ALA A 305 31.90 -32.55 -43.70
C ALA A 305 31.58 -33.59 -42.62
N PHE A 306 32.49 -34.54 -42.40
CA PHE A 306 32.39 -35.52 -41.33
C PHE A 306 32.35 -34.84 -39.95
N GLN A 307 33.25 -33.89 -39.67
CA GLN A 307 33.24 -33.14 -38.41
C GLN A 307 31.89 -32.44 -38.18
N SER A 308 31.32 -31.81 -39.21
CA SER A 308 30.00 -31.18 -39.09
C SER A 308 28.88 -32.21 -38.87
N SER A 309 28.95 -33.39 -39.49
CA SER A 309 27.96 -34.45 -39.32
C SER A 309 28.01 -35.07 -37.93
N ILE A 310 29.20 -35.49 -37.50
CA ILE A 310 29.38 -36.14 -36.20
C ILE A 310 29.14 -35.15 -35.05
N THR A 311 29.43 -33.85 -35.22
CA THR A 311 29.07 -32.83 -34.21
C THR A 311 27.55 -32.72 -34.07
N LYS A 312 26.78 -32.80 -35.16
CA LYS A 312 25.31 -32.79 -35.10
C LYS A 312 24.78 -34.07 -34.46
N GLU A 313 25.35 -35.23 -34.77
CA GLU A 313 24.96 -36.50 -34.17
C GLU A 313 25.33 -36.58 -32.68
N LEU A 314 26.52 -36.12 -32.29
CA LEU A 314 26.94 -36.01 -30.88
C LEU A 314 26.08 -35.01 -30.12
N THR A 315 25.73 -33.89 -30.73
CA THR A 315 24.80 -32.92 -30.14
C THR A 315 23.42 -33.56 -29.98
N LYS A 316 22.93 -34.30 -30.98
CA LYS A 316 21.66 -35.03 -30.91
C LYS A 316 21.70 -36.18 -29.91
N ALA A 317 22.82 -36.87 -29.73
CA ALA A 317 22.98 -37.96 -28.77
C ALA A 317 23.16 -37.44 -27.34
N ALA A 318 23.90 -36.35 -27.15
CA ALA A 318 24.01 -35.67 -25.86
C ALA A 318 22.67 -35.06 -25.43
N LEU A 319 21.86 -34.61 -26.39
CA LEU A 319 20.51 -34.08 -26.14
C LEU A 319 19.41 -35.17 -26.14
N GLY A 320 19.60 -36.30 -26.82
CA GLY A 320 18.58 -37.35 -27.03
C GLY A 320 18.81 -38.64 -26.24
N GLY A 321 19.99 -38.81 -25.63
CA GLY A 321 20.29 -39.91 -24.70
C GLY A 321 19.56 -39.78 -23.36
N SER A 322 19.05 -38.60 -23.03
CA SER A 322 18.02 -38.41 -22.03
C SER A 322 16.84 -37.70 -22.71
N GLY A 323 15.60 -37.91 -22.27
CA GLY A 323 14.40 -37.22 -22.77
C GLY A 323 14.42 -35.68 -22.69
N THR A 324 15.57 -35.08 -22.41
CA THR A 324 15.79 -33.66 -22.07
C THR A 324 16.11 -32.77 -23.26
N GLY A 325 16.39 -33.30 -24.46
CA GLY A 325 16.77 -32.48 -25.63
C GLY A 325 15.66 -31.60 -26.18
N MET A 326 14.41 -32.08 -26.17
CA MET A 326 13.23 -31.25 -26.49
C MET A 326 12.98 -30.20 -25.38
N VAL A 327 13.22 -30.57 -24.12
CA VAL A 327 13.07 -29.68 -22.97
C VAL A 327 14.12 -28.55 -23.00
N ALA A 328 15.39 -28.84 -23.32
CA ALA A 328 16.47 -27.84 -23.37
C ALA A 328 16.31 -26.82 -24.50
N GLY A 329 15.87 -27.27 -25.70
CA GLY A 329 15.56 -26.38 -26.83
C GLY A 329 14.34 -25.49 -26.59
N GLY A 330 13.26 -26.06 -26.02
CA GLY A 330 12.08 -25.30 -25.59
C GLY A 330 12.38 -24.32 -24.45
N VAL A 331 13.21 -24.70 -23.49
CA VAL A 331 13.65 -23.85 -22.37
C VAL A 331 14.50 -22.66 -22.86
N LEU A 332 15.43 -22.86 -23.79
CA LEU A 332 16.23 -21.75 -24.35
C LEU A 332 15.38 -20.78 -25.18
N ASN A 333 14.42 -21.29 -25.96
CA ASN A 333 13.46 -20.47 -26.71
C ASN A 333 12.53 -19.69 -25.76
N THR A 334 11.99 -20.35 -24.74
CA THR A 334 11.19 -19.72 -23.66
C THR A 334 11.98 -18.65 -22.93
N LEU A 335 13.24 -18.90 -22.55
CA LEU A 335 14.07 -17.92 -21.85
C LEU A 335 14.34 -16.68 -22.73
N SER A 336 14.54 -16.86 -24.03
CA SER A 336 14.70 -15.74 -24.97
C SER A 336 13.42 -14.91 -25.14
N LYS A 337 12.25 -15.56 -25.18
CA LYS A 337 10.93 -14.91 -25.28
C LYS A 337 10.44 -14.31 -23.97
N ALA A 338 10.82 -14.88 -22.83
CA ALA A 338 10.45 -14.41 -21.49
C ALA A 338 11.36 -13.29 -20.96
N GLN A 339 12.50 -13.04 -21.60
CA GLN A 339 13.46 -12.02 -21.18
C GLN A 339 12.83 -10.61 -21.06
N PRO A 340 12.00 -10.14 -22.00
CA PRO A 340 11.32 -8.85 -21.87
C PRO A 340 10.36 -8.76 -20.68
N LEU A 341 9.64 -9.84 -20.36
CA LEU A 341 8.74 -9.92 -19.19
C LEU A 341 9.53 -9.95 -17.87
N MET A 342 10.65 -10.67 -17.83
CA MET A 342 11.54 -10.68 -16.66
C MET A 342 12.19 -9.31 -16.42
N ASP A 343 12.47 -8.55 -17.49
CA ASP A 343 13.04 -7.21 -17.37
C ASP A 343 11.96 -6.19 -16.96
N MET A 344 10.73 -6.32 -17.44
CA MET A 344 9.58 -5.56 -16.96
C MET A 344 9.29 -5.82 -15.47
N GLU A 345 9.28 -7.09 -15.02
CA GLU A 345 9.11 -7.44 -13.59
C GLU A 345 10.17 -6.76 -12.72
N LYS A 346 11.45 -6.81 -13.13
CA LYS A 346 12.54 -6.16 -12.39
C LYS A 346 12.35 -4.65 -12.29
N LYS A 347 11.98 -4.01 -13.41
CA LYS A 347 11.75 -2.56 -13.45
C LYS A 347 10.57 -2.16 -12.55
N LEU A 348 9.47 -2.92 -12.59
CA LEU A 348 8.30 -2.68 -11.74
C LEU A 348 8.62 -2.86 -10.25
N VAL A 349 9.32 -3.95 -9.89
CA VAL A 349 9.78 -4.17 -8.50
C VAL A 349 10.68 -3.03 -8.03
N LYS A 350 11.60 -2.58 -8.89
CA LYS A 350 12.48 -1.45 -8.59
C LYS A 350 11.69 -0.15 -8.41
N TYR A 351 10.74 0.13 -9.28
CA TYR A 351 9.86 1.29 -9.17
C TYR A 351 9.14 1.32 -7.81
N TYR A 352 8.50 0.23 -7.41
CA TYR A 352 7.86 0.13 -6.10
C TYR A 352 8.85 0.32 -4.95
N GLN A 353 10.04 -0.29 -5.00
CA GLN A 353 11.07 -0.10 -3.98
C GLN A 353 11.54 1.36 -3.87
N ASP A 354 11.73 2.03 -5.01
CA ASP A 354 12.16 3.42 -5.05
C ASP A 354 11.06 4.35 -4.50
N ILE A 355 9.77 4.11 -4.82
CA ILE A 355 8.63 4.83 -4.23
C ILE A 355 8.57 4.61 -2.71
N MET A 356 8.65 3.35 -2.25
CA MET A 356 8.63 3.00 -0.82
C MET A 356 9.79 3.60 -0.02
N ALA A 357 10.94 3.82 -0.67
CA ALA A 357 12.09 4.46 -0.08
C ALA A 357 11.94 5.99 -0.04
N ALA A 358 11.19 6.57 -0.99
CA ALA A 358 10.97 8.00 -1.08
C ALA A 358 9.83 8.51 -0.19
N ILE A 359 8.82 7.68 0.11
CA ILE A 359 7.68 8.07 0.96
C ILE A 359 8.13 8.23 2.43
N PRO A 360 7.75 9.34 3.10
CA PRO A 360 7.99 9.53 4.53
C PRO A 360 7.38 8.41 5.38
N LYS A 361 8.09 8.00 6.43
CA LYS A 361 7.63 6.95 7.38
C LYS A 361 7.37 7.47 8.78
N SER A 362 7.53 8.77 8.99
CA SER A 362 7.34 9.36 10.30
C SER A 362 5.89 9.21 10.73
N GLN A 363 5.70 8.48 11.82
CA GLN A 363 4.47 8.55 12.60
C GLN A 363 4.54 9.75 13.54
N PRO A 364 3.39 10.31 13.96
CA PRO A 364 3.36 11.35 14.96
C PRO A 364 4.11 10.89 16.21
N ALA A 365 5.03 11.72 16.72
CA ALA A 365 5.71 11.43 17.97
C ALA A 365 4.70 11.35 19.12
N VAL A 366 4.85 10.33 19.99
CA VAL A 366 4.05 10.22 21.21
C VAL A 366 4.41 11.36 22.16
N ASP A 367 3.39 12.08 22.61
CA ASP A 367 3.40 13.33 23.38
C ASP A 367 4.50 13.51 24.42
N ALA A 368 4.88 14.79 24.62
CA ALA A 368 5.38 15.24 25.92
C ALA A 368 4.23 15.10 26.93
N ALA A 369 4.13 13.97 27.63
CA ALA A 369 2.99 13.67 28.49
C ALA A 369 2.82 14.65 29.67
N PHE A 370 1.57 14.93 30.04
CA PHE A 370 1.27 15.57 31.31
C PHE A 370 1.57 14.56 32.42
N SER A 371 2.58 14.83 33.25
CA SER A 371 3.06 13.81 34.18
C SER A 371 1.98 13.41 35.18
N ALA A 372 2.00 12.15 35.63
CA ALA A 372 1.03 11.67 36.63
C ALA A 372 1.05 12.53 37.91
N ALA A 373 2.20 13.08 38.29
CA ALA A 373 2.35 13.98 39.43
C ALA A 373 1.68 15.35 39.18
N GLU A 374 1.91 15.98 38.02
CA GLU A 374 1.22 17.22 37.63
C GLU A 374 -0.29 17.00 37.54
N ARG A 375 -0.73 15.88 36.96
CA ARG A 375 -2.13 15.47 36.90
C ARG A 375 -2.76 15.38 38.27
N GLN A 376 -2.14 14.65 39.18
CA GLN A 376 -2.65 14.51 40.53
C GLN A 376 -2.73 15.87 41.24
N LYS A 377 -1.70 16.71 41.07
CA LYS A 377 -1.69 18.07 41.63
C LYS A 377 -2.83 18.94 41.10
N VAL A 378 -3.09 18.94 39.80
CA VAL A 378 -4.22 19.69 39.20
C VAL A 378 -5.56 19.13 39.69
N LEU A 379 -5.72 17.80 39.78
CA LEU A 379 -6.94 17.19 40.31
C LEU A 379 -7.21 17.60 41.77
N ASP A 380 -6.17 17.67 42.60
CA ASP A 380 -6.29 18.08 44.00
C ASP A 380 -6.57 19.59 44.14
N LEU A 381 -5.97 20.43 43.28
CA LEU A 381 -6.33 21.84 43.17
C LEU A 381 -7.79 22.02 42.74
N LYS A 382 -8.24 21.28 41.71
CA LYS A 382 -9.63 21.27 41.25
C LYS A 382 -10.60 20.91 42.39
N LYS A 383 -10.34 19.83 43.14
CA LYS A 383 -11.17 19.47 44.31
C LYS A 383 -11.31 20.62 45.31
N ARG A 384 -10.21 21.30 45.65
CA ARG A 384 -10.19 22.42 46.60
C ARG A 384 -10.90 23.67 46.06
N ILE A 385 -10.77 23.93 44.76
CA ILE A 385 -11.50 25.01 44.07
C ILE A 385 -13.02 24.80 44.19
N TYR A 386 -13.48 23.57 43.92
CA TYR A 386 -14.92 23.29 43.92
C TYR A 386 -15.49 23.04 45.32
N SER A 387 -14.65 22.88 46.36
CA SER A 387 -15.11 22.75 47.75
C SER A 387 -15.43 24.08 48.45
N THR A 388 -15.26 25.23 47.80
CA THR A 388 -15.53 26.55 48.38
C THR A 388 -16.21 27.49 47.38
N GLU A 389 -17.07 28.38 47.85
CA GLU A 389 -17.67 29.47 47.06
C GLU A 389 -16.95 30.81 47.26
N ASP A 390 -15.94 30.87 48.15
CA ASP A 390 -15.15 32.08 48.38
C ASP A 390 -14.10 32.28 47.28
N HIS A 391 -14.33 33.28 46.42
CA HIS A 391 -13.42 33.65 45.32
C HIS A 391 -12.04 34.05 45.79
N LYS A 392 -11.88 34.58 47.01
CA LYS A 392 -10.56 34.89 47.57
C LYS A 392 -9.75 33.62 47.86
N VAL A 393 -10.43 32.48 48.03
CA VAL A 393 -9.81 31.18 48.24
C VAL A 393 -9.60 30.43 46.93
N TYR A 394 -10.62 30.35 46.07
CA TYR A 394 -10.49 29.55 44.84
C TYR A 394 -9.68 30.23 43.73
N ASN A 395 -9.65 31.57 43.63
CA ASN A 395 -8.90 32.26 42.56
C ASN A 395 -7.40 31.97 42.60
N PRO A 396 -6.69 32.07 43.75
CA PRO A 396 -5.28 31.70 43.81
C PRO A 396 -5.00 30.24 43.41
N LEU A 397 -5.91 29.32 43.74
CA LEU A 397 -5.78 27.89 43.39
C LEU A 397 -5.96 27.66 41.89
N TYR A 398 -6.87 28.40 41.25
CA TYR A 398 -7.00 28.38 39.79
C TYR A 398 -5.74 28.86 39.10
N LEU A 399 -5.11 29.93 39.58
CA LEU A 399 -3.88 30.44 39.00
C LEU A 399 -2.73 29.44 39.13
N GLU A 400 -2.62 28.76 40.27
CA GLU A 400 -1.63 27.68 40.44
C GLU A 400 -1.87 26.51 39.48
N ALA A 401 -3.14 26.11 39.28
CA ALA A 401 -3.48 25.07 38.33
C ALA A 401 -3.21 25.51 36.87
N LEU A 402 -3.55 26.76 36.53
CA LEU A 402 -3.30 27.34 35.23
C LEU A 402 -1.80 27.41 34.92
N GLU A 403 -0.97 27.79 35.89
CA GLU A 403 0.49 27.81 35.72
C GLU A 403 1.04 26.42 35.35
N LEU A 404 0.56 25.36 36.01
CA LEU A 404 0.95 23.98 35.70
C LEU A 404 0.49 23.55 34.30
N ILE A 405 -0.76 23.85 33.93
CA ILE A 405 -1.33 23.51 32.63
C ILE A 405 -0.61 24.28 31.52
N MET A 406 -0.41 25.58 31.67
CA MET A 406 0.25 26.42 30.66
C MET A 406 1.72 26.04 30.51
N SER A 407 2.41 25.72 31.61
CA SER A 407 3.79 25.21 31.54
C SER A 407 3.87 23.88 30.77
N TYR A 408 2.88 23.00 30.95
CA TYR A 408 2.77 21.80 30.12
C TYR A 408 2.51 22.15 28.65
N ARG A 409 1.51 22.99 28.36
CA ARG A 409 1.16 23.39 26.99
C ARG A 409 2.35 23.98 26.26
N GLU A 410 3.16 24.80 26.93
CA GLU A 410 4.41 25.35 26.35
C GLU A 410 5.45 24.27 26.00
N ARG A 411 5.59 23.23 26.83
CA ARG A 411 6.51 22.11 26.56
C ARG A 411 5.96 21.24 25.43
N ALA A 412 4.67 20.90 25.49
CA ALA A 412 3.98 20.12 24.48
C ALA A 412 4.02 20.82 23.12
N ALA A 413 3.73 22.11 23.05
CA ALA A 413 3.76 22.91 21.82
C ALA A 413 5.13 22.90 21.13
N LYS A 414 6.23 22.93 21.90
CA LYS A 414 7.58 22.84 21.30
C LYS A 414 7.84 21.50 20.63
N VAL A 415 7.42 20.40 21.27
CA VAL A 415 7.58 19.05 20.73
C VAL A 415 6.63 18.85 19.55
N TRP A 416 5.38 19.28 19.68
CA TRP A 416 4.34 19.17 18.66
C TRP A 416 4.70 19.92 17.38
N VAL A 417 5.11 21.20 17.47
CA VAL A 417 5.55 21.98 16.30
C VAL A 417 6.74 21.33 15.61
N ALA A 418 7.71 20.82 16.39
CA ALA A 418 8.87 20.15 15.82
C ALA A 418 8.48 18.85 15.09
N ASP A 419 7.50 18.11 15.61
CA ASP A 419 6.96 16.90 14.98
C ASP A 419 6.20 17.21 13.69
N VAL A 420 5.24 18.14 13.74
CA VAL A 420 4.47 18.59 12.56
C VAL A 420 5.40 19.13 11.49
N GLN A 421 6.38 19.98 11.86
CA GLN A 421 7.38 20.51 10.94
C GLN A 421 8.23 19.40 10.31
N LYS A 422 8.67 18.41 11.10
CA LYS A 422 9.42 17.26 10.59
C LYS A 422 8.59 16.47 9.58
N ARG A 423 7.35 16.11 9.91
CA ARG A 423 6.46 15.36 9.00
C ARG A 423 6.17 16.12 7.71
N PHE A 424 5.90 17.43 7.82
CA PHE A 424 5.71 18.30 6.66
C PHE A 424 6.98 18.39 5.80
N ASP A 425 8.15 18.61 6.38
CA ASP A 425 9.42 18.71 5.64
C ASP A 425 9.77 17.40 4.93
N GLU A 426 9.50 16.26 5.55
CA GLU A 426 9.69 14.95 4.91
C GLU A 426 8.78 14.82 3.68
N GLN A 427 7.49 15.17 3.77
CA GLN A 427 6.59 15.16 2.61
C GLN A 427 7.07 16.11 1.52
N LYS A 428 7.42 17.33 1.90
CA LYS A 428 7.93 18.35 0.99
C LYS A 428 9.17 17.90 0.23
N ASN A 429 10.11 17.27 0.91
CA ASN A 429 11.35 16.76 0.31
C ASN A 429 11.10 15.54 -0.59
N ALA A 430 10.05 14.77 -0.32
CA ALA A 430 9.74 13.56 -1.06
C ALA A 430 9.03 13.83 -2.40
N VAL A 431 8.19 14.87 -2.50
CA VAL A 431 7.39 15.16 -3.73
C VAL A 431 8.26 15.25 -5.00
N ALA A 432 9.41 15.94 -4.93
CA ALA A 432 10.31 16.07 -6.08
C ALA A 432 10.96 14.73 -6.46
N ASN A 433 11.34 13.92 -5.47
CA ASN A 433 11.94 12.61 -5.69
C ASN A 433 10.93 11.62 -6.29
N VAL A 434 9.70 11.57 -5.77
CA VAL A 434 8.62 10.73 -6.31
C VAL A 434 8.27 11.15 -7.74
N THR A 435 8.20 12.45 -8.02
CA THR A 435 7.99 12.94 -9.40
C THR A 435 9.08 12.43 -10.36
N LYS A 436 10.34 12.42 -9.91
CA LYS A 436 11.46 11.89 -10.70
C LYS A 436 11.36 10.37 -10.89
N ILE A 437 10.97 9.62 -9.86
CA ILE A 437 10.75 8.17 -9.95
C ILE A 437 9.64 7.86 -10.95
N ASN A 438 8.50 8.57 -10.89
CA ASN A 438 7.41 8.40 -11.84
C ASN A 438 7.84 8.71 -13.28
N ARG A 439 8.63 9.76 -13.48
CA ARG A 439 9.17 10.09 -14.81
C ARG A 439 10.05 8.96 -15.37
N GLN A 440 10.92 8.38 -14.54
CA GLN A 440 11.72 7.23 -14.95
C GLN A 440 10.83 6.03 -15.28
N ALA A 441 9.76 5.79 -14.50
CA ALA A 441 8.81 4.73 -14.76
C ALA A 441 8.04 4.93 -16.08
N ILE A 442 7.75 6.17 -16.47
CA ILE A 442 7.16 6.49 -17.78
C ILE A 442 8.16 6.22 -18.91
N GLU A 443 9.41 6.65 -18.77
CA GLU A 443 10.49 6.34 -19.73
C GLU A 443 10.72 4.82 -19.87
N ASP A 444 10.53 4.09 -18.78
CA ASP A 444 10.57 2.63 -18.72
C ASP A 444 9.28 1.95 -19.18
N GLU A 445 8.28 2.73 -19.61
CA GLU A 445 6.96 2.30 -20.11
C GLU A 445 6.12 1.53 -19.06
N LEU A 446 6.42 1.72 -17.77
CA LEU A 446 5.70 1.15 -16.63
C LEU A 446 4.48 1.96 -16.21
N LEU A 447 4.43 3.24 -16.56
CA LEU A 447 3.32 4.15 -16.28
C LEU A 447 3.01 4.99 -17.53
N PRO A 448 1.75 5.37 -17.78
CA PRO A 448 1.43 6.37 -18.79
C PRO A 448 1.75 7.80 -18.30
N GLU A 449 1.99 8.72 -19.24
CA GLU A 449 2.35 10.13 -18.93
C GLU A 449 1.30 10.84 -18.06
N CYS A 450 0.02 10.54 -18.27
CA CYS A 450 -1.08 11.09 -17.48
C CYS A 450 -0.99 10.75 -15.97
N ALA A 451 -0.29 9.68 -15.60
CA ALA A 451 -0.13 9.26 -14.20
C ALA A 451 1.03 9.97 -13.48
N LEU A 452 1.82 10.80 -14.18
CA LEU A 452 3.05 11.41 -13.66
C LEU A 452 2.84 12.09 -12.29
N TYR A 453 1.77 12.88 -12.16
CA TYR A 453 1.52 13.71 -10.98
C TYR A 453 0.50 13.14 -10.00
N ARG A 454 -0.07 11.96 -10.28
CA ARG A 454 -1.13 11.37 -9.46
C ARG A 454 -0.72 11.20 -8.00
N PHE A 455 0.35 10.45 -7.75
CA PHE A 455 0.87 10.24 -6.41
C PHE A 455 1.47 11.51 -5.79
N PRO A 456 2.28 12.32 -6.51
CA PRO A 456 2.73 13.62 -6.02
C PRO A 456 1.62 14.59 -5.57
N LEU A 457 0.46 14.61 -6.24
CA LEU A 457 -0.67 15.45 -5.83
C LEU A 457 -1.34 14.94 -4.56
N ASN A 458 -1.49 13.61 -4.39
CA ASN A 458 -1.93 13.03 -3.12
C ASN A 458 -1.01 13.44 -1.96
N MET A 459 0.32 13.40 -2.16
CA MET A 459 1.28 13.85 -1.14
C MET A 459 1.16 15.35 -0.80
N VAL A 460 0.78 16.19 -1.77
CA VAL A 460 0.49 17.62 -1.50
C VAL A 460 -0.74 17.74 -0.60
N ILE A 461 -1.79 16.95 -0.85
CA ILE A 461 -3.00 16.93 -0.02
C ILE A 461 -2.64 16.47 1.40
N ASP A 462 -1.88 15.38 1.54
CA ASP A 462 -1.45 14.84 2.83
C ASP A 462 -0.60 15.85 3.63
N ALA A 463 0.27 16.61 2.95
CA ALA A 463 1.03 17.68 3.59
C ALA A 463 0.12 18.79 4.13
N GLY A 464 -0.98 19.10 3.44
CA GLY A 464 -1.98 20.03 3.91
C GLY A 464 -2.70 19.52 5.17
N ASP A 465 -3.06 18.24 5.20
CA ASP A 465 -3.68 17.61 6.36
C ASP A 465 -2.73 17.59 7.57
N ILE A 466 -1.45 17.24 7.38
CA ILE A 466 -0.40 17.33 8.42
C ILE A 466 -0.29 18.75 8.99
N LEU A 467 -0.33 19.78 8.14
CA LEU A 467 -0.29 21.16 8.61
C LEU A 467 -1.55 21.55 9.37
N ALA A 468 -2.73 21.04 8.96
CA ALA A 468 -3.98 21.32 9.65
C ALA A 468 -3.99 20.78 11.10
N GLU A 469 -3.34 19.62 11.32
CA GLU A 469 -3.15 19.01 12.64
C GLU A 469 -2.47 19.94 13.64
N ALA A 470 -1.65 20.91 13.17
CA ALA A 470 -0.92 21.83 14.04
C ALA A 470 -1.84 22.43 15.12
N TYR A 471 -3.03 22.87 14.72
CA TYR A 471 -4.05 23.40 15.63
C TYR A 471 -5.14 22.40 16.00
N SER A 472 -5.57 21.50 15.09
CA SER A 472 -6.74 20.64 15.34
C SER A 472 -6.45 19.49 16.30
N GLU A 473 -5.22 18.98 16.30
CA GLU A 473 -4.81 17.81 17.09
C GLU A 473 -3.79 18.19 18.19
N PHE A 474 -3.66 19.49 18.51
CA PHE A 474 -2.73 19.93 19.54
C PHE A 474 -3.08 19.28 20.90
N PRO A 475 -2.11 18.64 21.59
CA PRO A 475 -2.36 17.89 22.81
C PRO A 475 -3.05 18.71 23.91
N SER A 476 -4.15 18.15 24.43
CA SER A 476 -4.94 18.73 25.53
C SER A 476 -5.14 17.73 26.69
N ASP A 477 -4.21 16.80 26.86
CA ASP A 477 -4.25 15.73 27.87
C ASP A 477 -3.90 16.21 29.29
N TYR A 478 -4.68 17.15 29.81
CA TYR A 478 -4.65 17.57 31.21
C TYR A 478 -6.07 17.62 31.79
N PRO A 479 -6.23 17.58 33.12
CA PRO A 479 -7.55 17.69 33.74
C PRO A 479 -8.23 19.02 33.38
N LYS A 480 -9.41 18.94 32.78
CA LYS A 480 -10.27 20.10 32.50
C LYS A 480 -10.60 20.85 33.79
N MET A 481 -10.55 22.18 33.78
CA MET A 481 -10.73 22.98 34.99
C MET A 481 -12.19 23.27 35.35
N TYR A 482 -13.12 22.96 34.45
CA TYR A 482 -14.55 22.93 34.74
C TYR A 482 -14.96 21.58 35.37
N LEU A 483 -15.97 21.60 36.23
CA LEU A 483 -16.58 20.39 36.81
C LEU A 483 -17.60 19.82 35.83
N GLU A 484 -17.56 18.51 35.59
CA GLU A 484 -18.52 17.79 34.76
C GLU A 484 -19.39 16.90 35.65
N GLU A 485 -20.71 16.98 35.46
CA GLU A 485 -21.69 16.17 36.18
C GLU A 485 -22.69 15.59 35.18
N VAL A 486 -22.75 14.26 35.07
CA VAL A 486 -23.79 13.60 34.26
C VAL A 486 -25.13 13.77 34.95
N GLN A 487 -25.99 14.59 34.36
CA GLN A 487 -27.32 14.90 34.89
C GLN A 487 -28.35 13.85 34.47
N ARG A 488 -28.15 13.28 33.28
CA ARG A 488 -29.05 12.28 32.71
C ARG A 488 -28.30 11.38 31.75
N GLU A 489 -28.65 10.11 31.77
CA GLU A 489 -28.23 9.11 30.80
C GLU A 489 -29.47 8.46 30.18
N ILE A 490 -29.47 8.31 28.86
CA ILE A 490 -30.55 7.70 28.08
C ILE A 490 -29.93 6.69 27.13
N VAL A 491 -30.42 5.46 27.18
CA VAL A 491 -29.99 4.39 26.26
C VAL A 491 -31.01 4.24 25.14
N LEU A 492 -30.54 4.29 23.90
CA LEU A 492 -31.26 3.94 22.69
C LEU A 492 -30.91 2.49 22.34
N SER A 493 -31.88 1.58 22.39
CA SER A 493 -31.67 0.15 22.20
C SER A 493 -32.55 -0.50 21.12
N ASP A 494 -33.27 0.30 20.35
CA ASP A 494 -34.30 -0.12 19.40
C ASP A 494 -33.98 0.24 17.94
N GLY A 495 -32.71 0.47 17.63
CA GLY A 495 -32.24 0.87 16.30
C GLY A 495 -32.52 2.33 15.96
N ARG A 496 -32.93 3.14 16.96
CA ARG A 496 -32.91 4.60 16.86
C ARG A 496 -31.49 5.11 17.05
N ILE A 497 -31.14 6.14 16.30
CA ILE A 497 -29.84 6.81 16.37
C ILE A 497 -29.99 8.23 16.90
N PRO A 498 -28.96 8.78 17.54
CA PRO A 498 -28.91 10.18 17.89
C PRO A 498 -29.30 11.09 16.73
N TRP A 499 -30.20 12.04 16.98
CA TRP A 499 -30.56 13.09 16.03
C TRP A 499 -30.42 14.42 16.73
N TRP A 500 -29.74 15.37 16.09
CA TRP A 500 -29.61 16.73 16.60
C TRP A 500 -29.89 17.70 15.46
N PRO A 501 -30.67 18.77 15.68
CA PRO A 501 -30.70 19.87 14.72
C PRO A 501 -29.30 20.49 14.68
N GLU A 502 -28.57 20.24 13.58
CA GLU A 502 -27.16 20.58 13.48
C GLU A 502 -26.86 22.06 13.83
N TRP A 503 -25.77 22.29 14.56
CA TRP A 503 -25.17 23.61 14.84
C TRP A 503 -26.01 24.61 15.64
N THR A 504 -26.98 24.15 16.42
CA THR A 504 -27.78 25.07 17.27
C THR A 504 -27.21 25.19 18.68
N VAL A 505 -26.59 26.33 19.01
CA VAL A 505 -26.32 26.73 20.39
C VAL A 505 -27.50 27.55 20.91
N PHE A 506 -28.18 27.04 21.94
CA PHE A 506 -29.42 27.61 22.45
C PHE A 506 -29.22 28.79 23.43
N GLY A 507 -28.01 28.97 23.97
CA GLY A 507 -27.71 29.94 25.02
C GLY A 507 -28.55 29.74 26.30
N ASP A 508 -28.76 30.82 27.06
CA ASP A 508 -29.46 30.78 28.36
C ASP A 508 -30.94 30.42 28.22
N ARG A 509 -31.55 30.84 27.10
CA ARG A 509 -32.99 30.75 26.86
C ARG A 509 -33.56 29.34 27.02
N TYR A 510 -32.81 28.31 26.64
CA TYR A 510 -33.27 26.92 26.69
C TYR A 510 -32.44 26.04 27.63
N PHE A 511 -31.56 26.64 28.43
CA PHE A 511 -30.66 25.90 29.31
C PHE A 511 -31.43 24.97 30.27
N ASP A 512 -32.38 25.51 31.04
CA ASP A 512 -33.13 24.72 32.03
C ASP A 512 -34.05 23.68 31.36
N ASP A 513 -34.58 23.97 30.16
CA ASP A 513 -35.40 23.03 29.40
C ASP A 513 -34.57 21.87 28.84
N LEU A 514 -33.35 22.16 28.34
CA LEU A 514 -32.40 21.16 27.88
C LEU A 514 -31.95 20.27 29.05
N LEU A 515 -31.64 20.87 30.20
CA LEU A 515 -31.29 20.18 31.44
C LEU A 515 -32.42 19.26 31.93
N ALA A 516 -33.67 19.72 31.82
CA ALA A 516 -34.84 18.90 32.12
C ALA A 516 -35.04 17.74 31.12
N GLY A 517 -34.33 17.76 29.98
CA GLY A 517 -34.36 16.74 28.94
C GLY A 517 -35.44 16.94 27.89
N LYS A 518 -35.96 18.18 27.73
CA LYS A 518 -37.04 18.48 26.79
C LYS A 518 -36.58 18.58 25.33
N TYR A 519 -35.30 18.81 25.06
CA TYR A 519 -34.77 18.94 23.69
C TYR A 519 -33.77 17.83 23.36
N ILE A 520 -34.18 16.59 23.59
CA ILE A 520 -33.40 15.41 23.22
C ILE A 520 -34.18 14.69 22.13
N PHE A 521 -33.49 14.34 21.05
CA PHE A 521 -34.12 13.79 19.86
C PHE A 521 -33.40 12.53 19.40
N CYS A 522 -34.08 11.70 18.61
CA CYS A 522 -33.46 10.60 17.89
C CYS A 522 -34.21 10.37 16.58
N SER A 523 -33.61 9.63 15.65
CA SER A 523 -34.25 9.22 14.41
C SER A 523 -34.26 7.70 14.27
N ASP A 524 -35.31 7.16 13.67
CA ASP A 524 -35.32 5.75 13.24
C ASP A 524 -34.67 5.56 11.87
N LYS A 525 -34.51 4.30 11.46
CA LYS A 525 -34.00 3.90 10.14
C LYS A 525 -34.79 4.43 8.94
N ASN A 526 -36.02 4.92 9.13
CA ASN A 526 -36.86 5.46 8.08
C ASN A 526 -36.79 7.00 8.04
N GLY A 527 -35.94 7.63 8.87
CA GLY A 527 -35.81 9.07 8.97
C GLY A 527 -36.90 9.76 9.79
N LYS A 528 -37.73 9.01 10.53
CA LYS A 528 -38.71 9.61 11.45
C LYS A 528 -38.00 10.11 12.71
N VAL A 529 -38.29 11.34 13.11
CA VAL A 529 -37.70 11.98 14.28
C VAL A 529 -38.61 11.82 15.50
N TYR A 530 -38.02 11.54 16.64
CA TYR A 530 -38.70 11.42 17.94
C TYR A 530 -38.09 12.39 18.93
N GLN A 531 -38.91 12.89 19.85
CA GLN A 531 -38.49 13.70 20.99
C GLN A 531 -38.66 12.91 22.28
N PHE A 532 -37.65 12.96 23.15
CA PHE A 532 -37.74 12.41 24.50
C PHE A 532 -38.50 13.38 25.39
N ASN A 533 -39.59 12.93 26.00
CA ASN A 533 -40.36 13.70 26.97
C ASN A 533 -40.85 12.78 28.09
N ASN A 534 -40.61 13.16 29.35
CA ASN A 534 -41.07 12.45 30.54
C ASN A 534 -40.76 10.93 30.56
N GLY A 535 -39.61 10.52 30.03
CA GLY A 535 -39.22 9.10 30.02
C GLY A 535 -39.67 8.31 28.78
N ALA A 536 -40.34 8.94 27.82
CA ALA A 536 -40.86 8.27 26.61
C ALA A 536 -40.49 9.03 25.32
N TRP A 537 -40.38 8.29 24.23
CA TRP A 537 -40.15 8.81 22.89
C TRP A 537 -41.47 9.08 22.17
N THR A 538 -41.67 10.31 21.70
CA THR A 538 -42.85 10.72 20.93
C THR A 538 -42.44 11.11 19.52
N GLU A 539 -43.09 10.54 18.50
CA GLU A 539 -42.83 10.88 17.09
C GLU A 539 -43.19 12.35 16.82
N LEU A 540 -42.30 13.07 16.14
CA LEU A 540 -42.52 14.43 15.70
C LEU A 540 -43.14 14.45 14.31
N GLY A 541 -44.15 15.31 14.12
CA GLY A 541 -44.67 15.60 12.78
C GLY A 541 -43.67 16.39 11.94
N ASN A 542 -43.70 16.19 10.62
CA ASN A 542 -42.80 16.84 9.66
C ASN A 542 -42.75 18.39 9.78
N SER A 543 -43.85 19.03 10.18
CA SER A 543 -43.88 20.48 10.40
C SER A 543 -42.99 20.91 11.57
N ARG A 544 -42.96 20.13 12.65
CA ARG A 544 -42.12 20.39 13.83
C ARG A 544 -40.65 20.11 13.54
N VAL A 545 -40.35 19.05 12.77
CA VAL A 545 -38.99 18.76 12.31
C VAL A 545 -38.43 19.93 11.50
N LYS A 546 -39.20 20.43 10.51
CA LYS A 546 -38.81 21.61 9.72
C LYS A 546 -38.65 22.88 10.55
N GLU A 547 -39.46 23.05 11.60
CA GLU A 547 -39.30 24.17 12.54
C GLU A 547 -37.97 24.08 13.30
N LEU A 548 -37.62 22.90 13.82
CA LEU A 548 -36.36 22.65 14.52
C LEU A 548 -35.15 22.85 13.60
N GLU A 549 -35.21 22.35 12.36
CA GLU A 549 -34.18 22.59 11.34
C GLU A 549 -34.07 24.08 10.96
N GLY A 550 -35.19 24.82 11.01
CA GLY A 550 -35.26 26.25 10.75
C GLY A 550 -34.73 27.15 11.88
N MET A 551 -34.55 26.62 13.10
CA MET A 551 -33.96 27.37 14.22
C MET A 551 -32.47 27.74 13.98
N LYS A 552 -31.83 27.11 12.99
CA LYS A 552 -30.42 27.22 12.59
C LYS A 552 -29.89 28.64 12.29
N LYS A 553 -30.76 29.67 12.14
CA LYS A 553 -30.31 31.02 11.69
C LYS A 553 -30.74 32.23 12.52
N THR A 554 -31.61 32.09 13.53
CA THR A 554 -32.25 33.25 14.17
C THR A 554 -32.05 33.36 15.69
N ALA A 555 -31.32 32.44 16.31
CA ALA A 555 -31.22 32.35 17.77
C ALA A 555 -29.81 32.15 18.35
N ALA A 556 -28.75 32.19 17.53
CA ALA A 556 -27.38 32.06 18.05
C ALA A 556 -27.06 33.21 19.02
N PRO A 557 -26.59 32.93 20.25
CA PRO A 557 -26.20 33.97 21.19
C PRO A 557 -25.09 34.84 20.59
N ALA A 558 -25.08 36.14 20.90
CA ALA A 558 -23.97 37.00 20.49
C ALA A 558 -22.69 36.62 21.26
N SER A 559 -21.52 36.88 20.65
CA SER A 559 -20.23 36.69 21.29
C SER A 559 -20.17 37.51 22.59
N GLN A 560 -19.70 36.87 23.66
CA GLN A 560 -19.69 37.44 25.01
C GLN A 560 -18.39 37.09 25.72
N SER A 561 -18.03 37.85 26.75
CA SER A 561 -16.88 37.50 27.58
C SER A 561 -17.12 37.83 29.04
N TRP A 562 -16.60 36.97 29.91
CA TRP A 562 -16.69 37.11 31.35
C TRP A 562 -15.29 37.05 31.94
N THR A 563 -15.06 37.85 32.97
CA THR A 563 -13.76 37.94 33.63
C THR A 563 -13.94 37.59 35.10
N SER A 564 -12.96 36.89 35.66
CA SER A 564 -12.89 36.58 37.08
C SER A 564 -12.91 37.83 37.93
N GLN A 565 -13.35 37.70 39.19
CA GLN A 565 -13.41 38.85 40.10
C GLN A 565 -12.04 39.50 40.36
N ASP A 566 -10.95 38.74 40.26
CA ASP A 566 -9.59 39.25 40.39
C ASP A 566 -9.00 39.81 39.08
N GLY A 567 -9.77 39.77 37.98
CA GLY A 567 -9.38 40.30 36.67
C GLY A 567 -8.41 39.42 35.88
N LYS A 568 -7.98 38.26 36.41
CA LYS A 568 -6.85 37.48 35.86
C LYS A 568 -7.25 36.38 34.90
N ARG A 569 -8.51 35.96 34.87
CA ARG A 569 -9.02 34.88 34.02
C ARG A 569 -10.18 35.41 33.19
N LYS A 570 -10.18 35.10 31.90
CA LYS A 570 -11.23 35.52 30.96
C LYS A 570 -11.76 34.31 30.19
N VAL A 571 -13.07 34.13 30.20
CA VAL A 571 -13.78 33.18 29.35
C VAL A 571 -14.46 33.97 28.24
N VAL A 572 -14.36 33.50 27.00
CA VAL A 572 -14.98 34.13 25.82
C VAL A 572 -15.88 33.12 25.14
N TYR A 573 -17.14 33.48 24.87
CA TYR A 573 -17.98 32.75 23.93
C TYR A 573 -17.85 33.40 22.56
N ASN A 574 -17.49 32.62 21.55
CA ASN A 574 -17.46 33.03 20.16
C ASN A 574 -18.72 32.52 19.45
N ALA A 575 -19.54 33.44 18.94
CA ALA A 575 -20.78 33.12 18.24
C ALA A 575 -20.59 32.59 16.82
N GLU A 576 -19.49 32.93 16.15
CA GLU A 576 -19.16 32.46 14.80
C GLU A 576 -18.70 31.00 14.85
N GLY A 577 -17.88 30.64 15.84
CA GLY A 577 -17.42 29.28 16.07
C GLY A 577 -18.30 28.42 16.98
N GLY A 578 -19.22 29.03 17.73
CA GLY A 578 -20.14 28.32 18.62
C GLY A 578 -19.49 27.69 19.87
N PHE A 579 -18.35 28.21 20.35
CA PHE A 579 -17.60 27.63 21.46
C PHE A 579 -17.20 28.65 22.54
N PHE A 580 -16.95 28.17 23.75
CA PHE A 580 -16.22 28.88 24.80
C PHE A 580 -14.71 28.66 24.64
N GLN A 581 -13.94 29.74 24.70
CA GLN A 581 -12.51 29.73 24.92
C GLN A 581 -12.23 29.95 26.41
N LEU A 582 -11.64 28.95 27.06
CA LEU A 582 -11.28 28.98 28.48
C LEU A 582 -9.85 29.53 28.69
N PRO A 583 -9.51 30.03 29.89
CA PRO A 583 -8.18 30.61 30.17
C PRO A 583 -7.00 29.65 29.96
N GLU A 584 -7.23 28.34 30.14
CA GLU A 584 -6.26 27.28 29.87
C GLU A 584 -6.06 26.97 28.38
N GLY A 585 -6.76 27.69 27.49
CA GLY A 585 -6.70 27.51 26.03
C GLY A 585 -7.55 26.35 25.51
N ASP A 586 -8.43 25.78 26.34
CA ASP A 586 -9.42 24.78 25.92
C ASP A 586 -10.59 25.44 25.21
N LEU A 587 -11.11 24.74 24.20
CA LEU A 587 -12.38 25.05 23.57
C LEU A 587 -13.46 24.12 24.11
N ALA A 588 -14.57 24.66 24.58
CA ALA A 588 -15.75 23.89 24.99
C ALA A 588 -16.93 24.26 24.09
N TYR A 589 -17.65 23.26 23.57
CA TYR A 589 -18.76 23.43 22.63
C TYR A 589 -20.10 23.23 23.35
N PRO A 590 -20.76 24.31 23.81
CA PRO A 590 -22.00 24.20 24.56
C PRO A 590 -23.21 24.00 23.64
N ASP A 591 -24.12 23.10 24.00
CA ASP A 591 -25.46 23.05 23.40
C ASP A 591 -26.35 24.17 23.97
N ALA A 592 -26.19 24.46 25.26
CA ALA A 592 -26.82 25.57 25.96
C ALA A 592 -25.92 26.04 27.10
N TRP A 593 -26.04 27.30 27.52
CA TRP A 593 -25.25 27.82 28.63
C TRP A 593 -25.95 28.95 29.36
N LYS A 594 -25.66 29.12 30.65
CA LYS A 594 -26.11 30.26 31.45
C LYS A 594 -25.01 30.77 32.36
N VAL A 595 -25.19 31.99 32.86
CA VAL A 595 -24.30 32.58 33.87
C VAL A 595 -25.09 32.83 35.15
N GLU A 596 -24.66 32.21 36.24
CA GLU A 596 -25.32 32.30 37.53
C GLU A 596 -24.30 32.75 38.59
N GLY A 597 -24.39 34.01 39.01
CA GLY A 597 -23.41 34.62 39.92
C GLY A 597 -22.00 34.60 39.34
N ASN A 598 -21.05 33.99 40.05
CA ASN A 598 -19.66 33.82 39.60
C ASN A 598 -19.43 32.47 38.89
N LYS A 599 -20.45 31.90 38.24
CA LYS A 599 -20.35 30.62 37.54
C LYS A 599 -20.86 30.74 36.12
N ILE A 600 -20.10 30.18 35.19
CA ILE A 600 -20.62 29.84 33.86
C ILE A 600 -20.98 28.37 33.89
N GLN A 601 -22.18 28.04 33.46
CA GLN A 601 -22.64 26.67 33.35
C GLN A 601 -23.04 26.40 31.90
N TRP A 602 -22.69 25.23 31.39
CA TRP A 602 -23.13 24.81 30.08
C TRP A 602 -23.48 23.33 30.06
N ILE A 603 -24.27 22.96 29.07
CA ILE A 603 -24.66 21.58 28.80
C ILE A 603 -23.91 21.14 27.55
N HIS A 604 -23.32 19.96 27.63
CA HIS A 604 -22.82 19.22 26.48
C HIS A 604 -23.57 17.89 26.40
N VAL A 605 -24.10 17.59 25.23
CA VAL A 605 -24.73 16.31 24.93
C VAL A 605 -23.68 15.38 24.32
N ALA A 606 -23.22 14.43 25.13
CA ALA A 606 -22.31 13.39 24.68
C ALA A 606 -23.09 12.18 24.15
N THR A 607 -22.65 11.63 23.02
CA THR A 607 -23.21 10.42 22.42
C THR A 607 -22.14 9.35 22.27
N GLU A 608 -22.43 8.13 22.71
CA GLU A 608 -21.53 6.99 22.60
C GLU A 608 -22.22 5.83 21.86
N ASP A 609 -21.58 5.26 20.84
CA ASP A 609 -22.00 3.98 20.26
C ASP A 609 -21.53 2.87 21.20
N THR A 610 -22.49 2.11 21.73
CA THR A 610 -22.24 1.04 22.70
C THR A 610 -22.10 -0.33 22.03
N GLY A 611 -22.12 -0.37 20.68
CA GLY A 611 -22.12 -1.57 19.87
C GLY A 611 -23.52 -2.16 19.67
N ASN A 612 -23.64 -3.05 18.67
CA ASN A 612 -24.91 -3.72 18.31
C ASN A 612 -26.05 -2.77 17.91
N GLY A 613 -25.73 -1.56 17.42
CA GLY A 613 -26.73 -0.56 16.99
C GLY A 613 -27.40 0.20 18.14
N ASN A 614 -26.79 0.19 19.33
CA ASN A 614 -27.29 0.89 20.51
C ASN A 614 -26.46 2.14 20.78
N PHE A 615 -27.11 3.22 21.17
CA PHE A 615 -26.46 4.50 21.49
C PHE A 615 -26.76 4.94 22.91
N LYS A 616 -25.81 5.60 23.54
CA LYS A 616 -25.96 6.20 24.87
C LYS A 616 -25.88 7.73 24.75
N TYR A 617 -26.95 8.39 25.16
CA TYR A 617 -27.04 9.84 25.31
C TYR A 617 -26.71 10.23 26.74
N GLN A 618 -25.78 11.15 26.93
CA GLN A 618 -25.47 11.74 28.23
C GLN A 618 -25.62 13.26 28.17
N LEU A 619 -26.43 13.82 29.07
CA LEU A 619 -26.44 15.26 29.32
C LEU A 619 -25.45 15.55 30.43
N VAL A 620 -24.36 16.21 30.06
CA VAL A 620 -23.29 16.59 30.97
C VAL A 620 -23.45 18.07 31.29
N LEU A 621 -23.68 18.37 32.56
CA LEU A 621 -23.61 19.74 33.07
C LEU A 621 -22.16 20.05 33.41
N CYS A 622 -21.64 21.06 32.75
CA CYS A 622 -20.32 21.61 32.98
C CYS A 622 -20.43 22.91 33.77
N THR A 623 -19.64 23.08 34.82
CA THR A 623 -19.62 24.30 35.64
C THR A 623 -18.19 24.84 35.74
N TYR A 624 -17.99 26.11 35.37
CA TYR A 624 -16.75 26.85 35.52
C TYR A 624 -16.93 28.01 36.50
N LYS A 625 -16.05 28.13 37.50
CA LYS A 625 -16.06 29.25 38.47
C LYS A 625 -15.21 30.42 37.96
N LEU A 626 -15.88 31.55 37.72
CA LEU A 626 -15.27 32.84 37.38
C LEU A 626 -14.50 33.41 38.55
#